data_AF-K1T8C3-F1
#
_entry.id   AF-K1T8C3-F1
#
_cell.length_a   1.000
_cell.length_b   1.000
_cell.length_c   1.000
_cell.angle_alpha   90.00
_cell.angle_beta   90.00
_cell.angle_gamma   90.00
#
_symmetry.space_group_name_H-M   'P 1'
#
loop_
_entity.id
_entity.type
_entity.pdbx_description
1 polymer ?
#
loop_
_entity_poly.entity_id
_entity_poly.type
_entity_poly.pdbx_seq_one_letter_code
_entity_poly.pdbx_strand_id
1 'polypeptide(L)'
;MRKIKLTFLLGMFLASLPAIAQTEEDAKNAALDFLKQKKGNAKLELSSSKLDVGTTSANAKSVGSSSTKSTGEVYAFNVQGGGFALVCTGNGNTAVAGYSNSGSLDVDNVPEAMKTWLTGYQAVMASSSLATKEPGWEGPSVTPVAPLIKTQWGQSAPYNCKCPSDGKQTAIVGCVPVALAQVLNYYHQNQKGGGSLKYAHVDSETEYEIDYSSTTYDWK
;
A
#
# COMPACT_ATOMS: atom_id res chain seq x y z
N MET A 1 42.04 -66.92 -5.01
CA MET A 1 40.92 -66.33 -5.77
C MET A 1 39.84 -65.84 -4.80
N ARG A 2 39.81 -64.55 -4.46
CA ARG A 2 38.80 -63.95 -3.57
C ARG A 2 38.10 -62.83 -4.33
N LYS A 3 36.80 -62.99 -4.57
CA LYS A 3 35.99 -62.09 -5.40
C LYS A 3 35.74 -60.77 -4.65
N ILE A 4 36.18 -59.65 -5.23
CA ILE A 4 35.87 -58.30 -4.76
C ILE A 4 34.47 -57.96 -5.25
N LYS A 5 33.52 -57.73 -4.32
CA LYS A 5 32.19 -57.22 -4.65
C LYS A 5 32.27 -55.69 -4.73
N LEU A 6 32.20 -55.18 -5.95
CA LEU A 6 32.04 -53.75 -6.24
C LEU A 6 30.57 -53.39 -5.98
N THR A 7 30.32 -52.55 -4.97
CA THR A 7 28.96 -52.09 -4.64
C THR A 7 28.87 -50.65 -5.11
N PHE A 8 28.11 -50.43 -6.18
CA PHE A 8 27.91 -49.12 -6.80
C PHE A 8 26.83 -48.38 -6.01
N LEU A 9 27.24 -47.42 -5.18
CA LEU A 9 26.33 -46.54 -4.44
C LEU A 9 25.95 -45.38 -5.38
N LEU A 10 24.79 -45.51 -6.03
CA LEU A 10 24.20 -44.49 -6.88
C LEU A 10 23.73 -43.32 -5.98
N GLY A 11 24.58 -42.30 -5.85
CA GLY A 11 24.24 -41.07 -5.14
C GLY A 11 23.11 -40.33 -5.86
N MET A 12 21.94 -40.26 -5.23
CA MET A 12 20.86 -39.38 -5.63
C MET A 12 21.30 -37.94 -5.33
N PHE A 13 21.90 -37.28 -6.31
CA PHE A 13 22.15 -35.84 -6.27
C PHE A 13 20.79 -35.15 -6.45
N LEU A 14 20.06 -34.95 -5.35
CA LEU A 14 18.97 -34.00 -5.30
C LEU A 14 19.62 -32.62 -5.48
N ALA A 15 19.70 -32.16 -6.74
CA ALA A 15 19.97 -30.77 -7.02
C ALA A 15 18.85 -29.98 -6.34
N SER A 16 19.16 -29.34 -5.22
CA SER A 16 18.29 -28.33 -4.64
C SER A 16 18.22 -27.19 -5.66
N LEU A 17 17.20 -27.22 -6.50
CA LEU A 17 16.80 -26.04 -7.25
C LEU A 17 16.64 -24.93 -6.20
N PRO A 18 17.28 -23.76 -6.34
CA PRO A 18 16.94 -22.63 -5.49
C PRO A 18 15.44 -22.41 -5.69
N ALA A 19 14.68 -22.53 -4.61
CA ALA A 19 13.24 -22.33 -4.64
C ALA A 19 12.98 -20.84 -4.90
N ILE A 20 13.00 -20.43 -6.17
CA ILE A 20 12.61 -19.08 -6.58
C ILE A 20 11.09 -19.07 -6.72
N ALA A 21 10.42 -19.23 -5.59
CA ALA A 21 9.02 -18.91 -5.36
C ALA A 21 8.89 -18.66 -3.86
N GLN A 22 8.94 -17.38 -3.48
CA GLN A 22 8.57 -17.02 -2.11
C GLN A 22 7.08 -17.19 -1.96
N THR A 23 6.71 -17.92 -0.91
CA THR A 23 5.34 -18.33 -0.64
C THR A 23 4.64 -17.33 0.27
N GLU A 24 3.31 -17.41 0.34
CA GLU A 24 2.51 -16.71 1.36
C GLU A 24 3.03 -16.99 2.79
N GLU A 25 3.56 -18.18 3.03
CA GLU A 25 4.13 -18.55 4.33
C GLU A 25 5.43 -17.77 4.63
N ASP A 26 6.28 -17.54 3.62
CA ASP A 26 7.48 -16.70 3.78
C ASP A 26 7.09 -15.26 4.12
N ALA A 27 6.07 -14.73 3.42
CA ALA A 27 5.51 -13.41 3.69
C ALA A 27 4.95 -13.32 5.12
N LYS A 28 4.24 -14.37 5.57
CA LYS A 28 3.67 -14.46 6.91
C LYS A 28 4.75 -14.51 7.98
N ASN A 29 5.82 -15.27 7.76
CA ASN A 29 6.96 -15.34 8.67
C ASN A 29 7.66 -13.98 8.80
N ALA A 30 7.89 -13.28 7.67
CA ALA A 30 8.43 -11.93 7.69
C ALA A 30 7.52 -10.95 8.46
N ALA A 31 6.21 -11.02 8.28
CA ALA A 31 5.25 -10.22 9.05
C ALA A 31 5.31 -10.54 10.56
N LEU A 32 5.32 -11.83 10.92
CA LEU A 32 5.40 -12.28 12.32
C LEU A 32 6.67 -11.77 12.99
N ASP A 33 7.83 -11.95 12.37
CA ASP A 33 9.12 -11.55 12.94
C ASP A 33 9.19 -10.04 13.14
N PHE A 34 8.76 -9.27 12.13
CA PHE A 34 8.68 -7.82 12.21
C PHE A 34 7.74 -7.35 13.33
N LEU A 35 6.52 -7.89 13.40
CA LEU A 35 5.53 -7.48 14.38
C LEU A 35 5.90 -7.91 15.80
N LYS A 36 6.53 -9.07 15.98
CA LYS A 36 7.07 -9.52 17.29
C LYS A 36 8.14 -8.54 17.77
N GLN A 37 9.07 -8.15 16.90
CA GLN A 37 10.09 -7.16 17.27
C GLN A 37 9.46 -5.83 17.72
N LYS A 38 8.37 -5.40 17.06
CA LYS A 38 7.65 -4.17 17.42
C LYS A 38 6.80 -4.28 18.69
N LYS A 39 6.21 -5.45 18.96
CA LYS A 39 5.29 -5.70 20.09
C LYS A 39 5.94 -6.41 21.28
N GLY A 40 7.27 -6.46 21.36
CA GLY A 40 7.98 -7.02 22.51
C GLY A 40 7.93 -8.55 22.62
N ASN A 41 8.05 -9.25 21.49
CA ASN A 41 8.09 -10.72 21.38
C ASN A 41 6.84 -11.45 21.89
N ALA A 42 5.68 -10.78 21.89
CA ALA A 42 4.41 -11.42 22.19
C ALA A 42 4.09 -12.55 21.19
N LYS A 43 3.35 -13.58 21.65
CA LYS A 43 2.74 -14.55 20.73
C LYS A 43 1.64 -13.82 19.94
N LEU A 44 1.77 -13.79 18.61
CA LEU A 44 0.83 -13.14 17.70
C LEU A 44 0.12 -14.19 16.85
N GLU A 45 -1.18 -14.02 16.69
CA GLU A 45 -1.99 -14.78 15.73
C GLU A 45 -2.39 -13.86 14.58
N LEU A 46 -2.11 -14.29 13.35
CA LEU A 46 -2.34 -13.51 12.13
C LEU A 46 -3.37 -14.19 11.24
N SER A 47 -4.32 -13.42 10.71
CA SER A 47 -5.09 -13.82 9.53
C SER A 47 -4.38 -13.31 8.28
N SER A 48 -4.25 -14.17 7.27
CA SER A 48 -3.62 -13.82 5.99
C SER A 48 -4.69 -13.48 4.95
N SER A 49 -4.38 -12.51 4.09
CA SER A 49 -5.20 -12.19 2.92
C SER A 49 -4.29 -11.70 1.80
N LYS A 50 -4.42 -12.29 0.61
CA LYS A 50 -3.77 -11.75 -0.58
C LYS A 50 -4.50 -10.48 -1.01
N LEU A 51 -3.75 -9.41 -1.26
CA LEU A 51 -4.30 -8.14 -1.68
C LEU A 51 -4.16 -7.99 -3.20
N ASP A 52 -5.29 -7.78 -3.88
CA ASP A 52 -5.27 -7.38 -5.29
C ASP A 52 -5.04 -5.88 -5.40
N VAL A 53 -3.82 -5.51 -5.77
CA VAL A 53 -3.39 -4.11 -5.95
C VAL A 53 -3.59 -3.63 -7.40
N GLY A 54 -4.13 -4.49 -8.28
CA GLY A 54 -4.25 -4.23 -9.71
C GLY A 54 -2.94 -4.49 -10.47
N THR A 55 -2.99 -4.41 -11.80
CA THR A 55 -1.79 -4.47 -12.64
C THR A 55 -1.32 -3.05 -12.97
N THR A 56 -0.02 -2.87 -13.17
CA THR A 56 0.52 -1.62 -13.74
C THR A 56 -0.02 -1.45 -15.17
N SER A 57 -1.19 -0.84 -15.32
CA SER A 57 -1.64 -0.33 -16.61
C SER A 57 -0.91 1.00 -16.84
N ALA A 58 0.37 0.90 -17.16
CA ALA A 58 1.00 1.96 -17.93
C ALA A 58 0.21 2.08 -19.23
N ASN A 59 -0.10 3.30 -19.66
CA ASN A 59 -0.70 3.65 -20.96
C ASN A 59 -0.03 2.92 -22.15
N ALA A 60 -0.35 1.65 -22.36
CA ALA A 60 0.16 0.82 -23.44
C ALA A 60 -1.03 0.38 -24.27
N LYS A 61 -1.22 1.07 -25.40
CA LYS A 61 -2.04 0.59 -26.51
C LYS A 61 -1.74 -0.89 -26.74
N SER A 62 -2.82 -1.66 -26.85
CA SER A 62 -2.85 -3.09 -27.17
C SER A 62 -1.81 -3.50 -28.21
N VAL A 63 -0.91 -4.41 -27.85
CA VAL A 63 -0.34 -5.41 -28.76
C VAL A 63 -0.22 -6.69 -27.96
N GLY A 64 -0.86 -7.75 -28.45
CA GLY A 64 -0.87 -9.06 -27.81
C GLY A 64 0.56 -9.56 -27.58
N SER A 65 0.81 -10.03 -26.37
CA SER A 65 1.94 -10.90 -26.09
C SER A 65 1.63 -11.75 -24.86
N SER A 66 1.91 -13.03 -25.02
CA SER A 66 1.76 -14.11 -24.05
C SER A 66 2.06 -13.66 -22.60
N SER A 67 1.08 -13.84 -21.72
CA SER A 67 1.15 -13.53 -20.29
C SER A 67 2.04 -14.49 -19.51
N THR A 68 3.35 -14.45 -19.75
CA THR A 68 4.33 -15.04 -18.84
C THR A 68 4.58 -14.10 -17.66
N LYS A 69 3.80 -14.35 -16.59
CA LYS A 69 3.92 -13.99 -15.16
C LYS A 69 5.14 -13.12 -14.77
N SER A 70 4.83 -11.89 -14.36
CA SER A 70 5.63 -11.12 -13.41
C SER A 70 5.10 -11.42 -12.00
N THR A 71 6.03 -11.71 -11.07
CA THR A 71 5.90 -12.60 -9.89
C THR A 71 5.76 -11.86 -8.55
N GLY A 72 5.43 -10.56 -8.60
CA GLY A 72 5.23 -9.73 -7.42
C GLY A 72 3.87 -9.98 -6.77
N GLU A 73 3.83 -10.24 -5.47
CA GLU A 73 2.59 -10.42 -4.71
C GLU A 73 2.57 -9.51 -3.47
N VAL A 74 1.37 -9.13 -3.05
CA VAL A 74 1.16 -8.32 -1.84
C VAL A 74 0.21 -9.08 -0.92
N TYR A 75 0.62 -9.23 0.33
CA TYR A 75 -0.13 -9.91 1.38
C TYR A 75 -0.39 -8.94 2.52
N ALA A 76 -1.59 -9.02 3.08
CA ALA A 76 -1.99 -8.34 4.29
C ALA A 76 -2.14 -9.37 5.42
N PHE A 77 -1.54 -9.07 6.56
CA PHE A 77 -1.63 -9.89 7.76
C PHE A 77 -2.22 -9.07 8.91
N ASN A 78 -3.49 -9.31 9.22
CA ASN A 78 -4.15 -8.68 10.37
C ASN A 78 -3.81 -9.45 11.65
N VAL A 79 -3.48 -8.71 12.71
CA VAL A 79 -3.18 -9.27 14.03
C VAL A 79 -4.48 -9.41 14.82
N GLN A 80 -4.73 -10.60 15.38
CA GLN A 80 -5.84 -10.77 16.32
C GLN A 80 -5.63 -9.85 17.54
N GLY A 81 -6.62 -9.02 17.86
CA GLY A 81 -6.50 -7.99 18.90
C GLY A 81 -5.94 -6.65 18.41
N GLY A 82 -5.65 -6.49 17.11
CA GLY A 82 -5.43 -5.21 16.46
C GLY A 82 -4.00 -4.98 15.95
N GLY A 83 -3.93 -4.27 14.82
CA GLY A 83 -2.74 -4.02 14.03
C GLY A 83 -2.71 -4.88 12.76
N PHE A 84 -1.84 -4.52 11.84
CA PHE A 84 -1.61 -5.30 10.61
C PHE A 84 -0.21 -5.06 10.05
N ALA A 85 0.24 -5.95 9.16
CA ALA A 85 1.42 -5.76 8.32
C ALA A 85 1.09 -6.04 6.86
N LEU A 86 1.70 -5.28 5.96
CA LEU A 86 1.69 -5.49 4.51
C LEU A 86 3.06 -5.99 4.09
N VAL A 87 3.08 -7.09 3.35
CA VAL A 87 4.31 -7.73 2.90
C VAL A 87 4.26 -7.91 1.40
N CYS A 88 5.32 -7.49 0.73
CA CYS A 88 5.50 -7.67 -0.70
C CYS A 88 6.53 -8.76 -0.94
N THR A 89 6.24 -9.67 -1.86
CA THR A 89 7.14 -10.75 -2.29
C THR A 89 7.36 -10.70 -3.79
N GLY A 90 8.50 -11.21 -4.27
CA GLY A 90 8.75 -11.39 -5.70
C GLY A 90 10.22 -11.64 -6.02
N ASN A 91 10.50 -12.46 -7.04
CA ASN A 91 11.86 -12.82 -7.46
C ASN A 91 12.81 -13.26 -6.33
N GLY A 92 12.29 -13.94 -5.31
CA GLY A 92 13.07 -14.37 -4.15
C GLY A 92 13.32 -13.28 -3.10
N ASN A 93 12.63 -12.14 -3.17
CA ASN A 93 12.73 -11.01 -2.23
C ASN A 93 11.43 -10.77 -1.47
N THR A 94 11.52 -10.68 -0.14
CA THR A 94 10.38 -10.38 0.76
C THR A 94 10.69 -9.11 1.53
N ALA A 95 9.75 -8.17 1.57
CA ALA A 95 9.87 -6.97 2.40
C ALA A 95 8.53 -6.57 3.03
N VAL A 96 8.58 -6.11 4.28
CA VAL A 96 7.44 -5.46 4.94
C VAL A 96 7.32 -4.04 4.40
N ALA A 97 6.30 -3.79 3.57
CA ALA A 97 6.07 -2.49 2.94
C ALA A 97 5.41 -1.47 3.90
N GLY A 98 4.64 -1.94 4.87
CA GLY A 98 3.95 -1.07 5.83
C GLY A 98 3.30 -1.86 6.96
N TYR A 99 2.97 -1.17 8.05
CA TYR A 99 2.30 -1.78 9.20
C TYR A 99 1.50 -0.74 9.99
N SER A 100 0.59 -1.25 10.83
CA SER A 100 -0.11 -0.49 11.86
C SER A 100 -0.07 -1.25 13.18
N ASN A 101 0.06 -0.53 14.29
CA ASN A 101 0.01 -1.12 15.63
C ASN A 101 -1.43 -1.45 16.09
N SER A 102 -2.43 -0.85 15.45
CA SER A 102 -3.86 -0.95 15.81
C SER A 102 -4.76 -1.07 14.58
N GLY A 103 -6.04 -1.38 14.80
CA GLY A 103 -7.02 -1.54 13.73
C GLY A 103 -6.81 -2.80 12.91
N SER A 104 -7.34 -2.82 11.70
CA SER A 104 -7.16 -3.91 10.73
C SER A 104 -7.27 -3.34 9.32
N LEU A 105 -6.70 -4.04 8.35
CA LEU A 105 -6.89 -3.76 6.94
C LEU A 105 -8.03 -4.63 6.39
N ASP A 106 -9.02 -3.98 5.78
CA ASP A 106 -10.00 -4.63 4.94
C ASP A 106 -9.49 -4.66 3.49
N VAL A 107 -9.13 -5.85 3.00
CA VAL A 107 -8.53 -6.02 1.67
C VAL A 107 -9.51 -5.75 0.54
N ASP A 108 -10.82 -5.86 0.81
CA ASP A 108 -11.87 -5.62 -0.19
C ASP A 108 -12.19 -4.12 -0.32
N ASN A 109 -11.73 -3.30 0.64
CA ASN A 109 -12.00 -1.86 0.71
C ASN A 109 -10.72 -1.02 0.86
N VAL A 110 -9.65 -1.41 0.17
CA VAL A 110 -8.38 -0.64 0.17
C VAL A 110 -8.52 0.62 -0.69
N PRO A 111 -8.11 1.81 -0.20
CA PRO A 111 -8.15 3.04 -0.99
C PRO A 111 -7.28 2.97 -2.27
N GLU A 112 -7.77 3.52 -3.38
CA GLU A 112 -7.07 3.52 -4.67
C GLU A 112 -5.66 4.14 -4.62
N ALA A 113 -5.44 5.16 -3.80
CA ALA A 113 -4.12 5.74 -3.59
C ALA A 113 -3.13 4.73 -2.97
N MET A 114 -3.61 3.90 -2.04
CA MET A 114 -2.80 2.85 -1.42
C MET A 114 -2.54 1.70 -2.40
N LYS A 115 -3.52 1.30 -3.21
CA LYS A 115 -3.30 0.33 -4.30
C LYS A 115 -2.24 0.84 -5.28
N THR A 116 -2.34 2.08 -5.72
CA THR A 116 -1.37 2.73 -6.62
C THR A 116 0.04 2.76 -6.04
N TRP A 117 0.17 3.01 -4.73
CA TRP A 117 1.47 2.93 -4.06
C TRP A 117 2.02 1.50 -4.01
N LEU A 118 1.17 0.51 -3.72
CA LEU A 118 1.56 -0.90 -3.64
C LEU A 118 1.87 -1.54 -4.99
N THR A 119 1.29 -1.06 -6.10
CA THR A 119 1.69 -1.53 -7.45
C THR A 119 3.15 -1.17 -7.75
N GLY A 120 3.66 -0.06 -7.21
CA GLY A 120 5.08 0.29 -7.27
C GLY A 120 5.96 -0.75 -6.58
N TYR A 121 5.57 -1.17 -5.37
CA TYR A 121 6.25 -2.26 -4.66
C TYR A 121 6.18 -3.57 -5.43
N GLN A 122 5.00 -3.92 -5.96
CA GLN A 122 4.81 -5.14 -6.75
C GLN A 122 5.72 -5.17 -7.98
N ALA A 123 5.80 -4.06 -8.73
CA ALA A 123 6.64 -3.94 -9.91
C ALA A 123 8.14 -4.08 -9.58
N VAL A 124 8.57 -3.48 -8.46
CA VAL A 124 9.94 -3.59 -7.98
C VAL A 124 10.26 -5.02 -7.53
N MET A 125 9.36 -5.69 -6.81
CA MET A 125 9.52 -7.09 -6.39
C MET A 125 9.57 -8.07 -7.55
N ALA A 126 8.86 -7.77 -8.63
CA ALA A 126 8.91 -8.55 -9.86
C ALA A 126 10.11 -8.22 -10.77
N SER A 127 10.96 -7.25 -10.41
CA SER A 127 12.17 -6.91 -11.15
C SER A 127 13.33 -7.84 -10.82
N SER A 128 14.15 -8.20 -11.81
CA SER A 128 15.37 -8.99 -11.63
C SER A 128 16.56 -8.17 -11.12
N SER A 129 16.41 -6.84 -11.03
CA SER A 129 17.47 -5.88 -10.69
C SER A 129 17.31 -5.21 -9.34
N LEU A 130 16.59 -5.86 -8.40
CA LEU A 130 16.47 -5.37 -7.04
C LEU A 130 17.86 -5.14 -6.42
N ALA A 131 18.06 -3.94 -5.89
CA ALA A 131 19.29 -3.62 -5.17
C ALA A 131 19.43 -4.60 -4.00
N THR A 132 20.57 -5.30 -3.92
CA THR A 132 20.84 -6.30 -2.87
C THR A 132 21.15 -5.67 -1.50
N LYS A 133 21.13 -4.34 -1.42
CA LYS A 133 21.41 -3.57 -0.22
C LYS A 133 20.40 -2.44 -0.11
N GLU A 134 19.65 -2.44 1.00
CA GLU A 134 18.82 -1.31 1.39
C GLU A 134 19.68 -0.03 1.50
N PRO A 135 19.22 1.11 0.96
CA PRO A 135 19.92 2.37 1.15
C PRO A 135 19.99 2.67 2.65
N GLY A 136 21.21 2.81 3.18
CA GLY A 136 21.43 3.24 4.56
C GLY A 136 21.07 4.71 4.70
N TRP A 137 20.40 5.07 5.79
CA TRP A 137 20.25 6.47 6.17
C TRP A 137 21.59 7.02 6.65
N GLU A 138 22.23 7.88 5.85
CA GLU A 138 23.46 8.59 6.20
C GLU A 138 23.13 9.98 6.77
N GLY A 139 22.35 10.02 7.86
CA GLY A 139 21.99 11.27 8.53
C GLY A 139 21.84 11.10 10.04
N PRO A 140 21.68 12.20 10.79
CA PRO A 140 21.44 12.12 12.22
C PRO A 140 20.17 11.30 12.48
N SER A 141 20.21 10.44 13.49
CA SER A 141 19.00 9.80 14.01
C SER A 141 18.14 10.88 14.67
N VAL A 142 16.94 11.09 14.15
CA VAL A 142 15.94 11.98 14.76
C VAL A 142 14.97 11.16 15.60
N THR A 143 14.46 11.74 16.67
CA THR A 143 13.34 11.14 17.42
C THR A 143 12.15 11.00 16.48
N PRO A 144 11.51 9.80 16.39
CA PRO A 144 10.33 9.61 15.55
C PRO A 144 9.25 10.63 15.91
N VAL A 145 8.74 11.34 14.89
CA VAL A 145 7.63 12.27 15.05
C VAL A 145 6.34 11.48 14.95
N ALA A 146 5.53 11.50 16.02
CA ALA A 146 4.20 10.90 15.99
C ALA A 146 3.32 11.57 14.91
N PRO A 147 2.30 10.88 14.35
CA PRO A 147 1.44 11.45 13.31
C PRO A 147 0.86 12.80 13.73
N LEU A 148 1.13 13.85 12.95
CA LEU A 148 0.69 15.22 13.25
C LEU A 148 -0.80 15.39 12.98
N ILE A 149 -1.24 14.97 11.79
CA ILE A 149 -2.64 14.95 11.39
C ILE A 149 -3.38 13.85 12.16
N LYS A 150 -4.46 14.22 12.84
CA LYS A 150 -5.32 13.31 13.62
C LYS A 150 -6.67 13.04 12.97
N THR A 151 -7.08 13.88 12.03
CA THR A 151 -8.31 13.68 11.26
C THR A 151 -8.22 12.37 10.48
N GLN A 152 -9.37 11.71 10.32
CA GLN A 152 -9.54 10.51 9.51
C GLN A 152 -10.63 10.76 8.48
N TRP A 153 -10.45 11.83 7.68
CA TRP A 153 -11.48 12.26 6.73
C TRP A 153 -11.51 11.36 5.49
N GLY A 154 -12.73 11.11 5.01
CA GLY A 154 -13.00 10.31 3.83
C GLY A 154 -13.39 11.17 2.63
N GLN A 155 -13.69 10.51 1.51
CA GLN A 155 -14.09 11.20 0.27
C GLN A 155 -15.61 11.21 0.04
N SER A 156 -16.37 10.45 0.83
CA SER A 156 -17.83 10.33 0.74
C SER A 156 -18.52 11.20 1.81
N ALA A 157 -19.80 10.96 2.07
CA ALA A 157 -20.54 11.70 3.08
C ALA A 157 -19.87 11.58 4.46
N PRO A 158 -19.86 12.67 5.27
CA PRO A 158 -20.45 13.98 5.00
C PRO A 158 -19.55 14.93 4.17
N TYR A 159 -18.33 14.53 3.85
CA TYR A 159 -17.30 15.40 3.27
C TYR A 159 -17.61 15.85 1.85
N ASN A 160 -18.39 15.06 1.09
CA ASN A 160 -18.80 15.39 -0.27
C ASN A 160 -20.14 16.13 -0.39
N CYS A 161 -20.70 16.65 0.71
CA CYS A 161 -22.04 17.24 0.69
C CYS A 161 -22.19 18.49 -0.19
N LYS A 162 -21.08 19.13 -0.60
CA LYS A 162 -21.05 20.27 -1.52
C LYS A 162 -20.47 19.92 -2.90
N CYS A 163 -20.20 18.64 -3.15
CA CYS A 163 -19.75 18.17 -4.45
C CYS A 163 -20.94 18.07 -5.43
N PRO A 164 -20.68 18.07 -6.75
CA PRO A 164 -21.72 17.87 -7.76
C PRO A 164 -22.59 16.64 -7.51
N SER A 165 -23.88 16.76 -7.83
CA SER A 165 -24.83 15.65 -7.74
C SER A 165 -25.86 15.71 -8.86
N ASP A 166 -26.26 14.55 -9.36
CA ASP A 166 -27.34 14.36 -10.34
C ASP A 166 -28.69 14.00 -9.68
N GLY A 167 -28.78 14.12 -8.35
CA GLY A 167 -29.95 13.74 -7.55
C GLY A 167 -30.05 12.24 -7.21
N LYS A 168 -29.19 11.40 -7.78
CA LYS A 168 -29.09 9.96 -7.45
C LYS A 168 -27.77 9.61 -6.78
N GLN A 169 -26.69 10.24 -7.24
CA GLN A 169 -25.35 10.09 -6.72
C GLN A 169 -24.74 11.47 -6.50
N THR A 170 -23.95 11.59 -5.42
CA THR A 170 -23.10 12.75 -5.20
C THR A 170 -21.67 12.33 -5.50
N ALA A 171 -20.97 13.12 -6.31
CA ALA A 171 -19.55 12.90 -6.60
C ALA A 171 -18.76 12.84 -5.30
N ILE A 172 -17.72 12.02 -5.25
CA ILE A 172 -16.78 12.03 -4.13
C ILE A 172 -15.95 13.31 -4.14
N VAL A 173 -15.37 13.68 -3.01
CA VAL A 173 -14.48 14.86 -2.90
C VAL A 173 -13.24 14.70 -3.78
N GLY A 174 -12.72 13.48 -3.90
CA GLY A 174 -11.41 13.18 -4.49
C GLY A 174 -10.30 13.14 -3.44
N CYS A 175 -9.27 12.34 -3.70
CA CYS A 175 -8.19 12.10 -2.74
C CYS A 175 -7.32 13.34 -2.50
N VAL A 176 -7.06 14.12 -3.56
CA VAL A 176 -6.23 15.33 -3.49
C VAL A 176 -6.88 16.41 -2.60
N PRO A 177 -8.16 16.78 -2.79
CA PRO A 177 -8.77 17.79 -1.91
C PRO A 177 -8.93 17.31 -0.46
N VAL A 178 -9.20 16.02 -0.20
CA VAL A 178 -9.24 15.49 1.18
C VAL A 178 -7.86 15.56 1.85
N ALA A 179 -6.79 15.19 1.14
CA ALA A 179 -5.43 15.29 1.67
C ALA A 179 -5.07 16.73 2.02
N LEU A 180 -5.36 17.68 1.12
CA LEU A 180 -5.13 19.11 1.37
C LEU A 180 -5.97 19.61 2.55
N ALA A 181 -7.26 19.26 2.61
CA ALA A 181 -8.16 19.69 3.67
C ALA A 181 -7.66 19.22 5.05
N GLN A 182 -7.17 17.98 5.16
CA GLN A 182 -6.59 17.46 6.41
C GLN A 182 -5.31 18.21 6.83
N VAL A 183 -4.46 18.60 5.88
CA VAL A 183 -3.27 19.43 6.15
C VAL A 183 -3.68 20.83 6.62
N LEU A 184 -4.63 21.47 5.93
CA LEU A 184 -5.12 22.79 6.31
C LEU A 184 -5.79 22.78 7.69
N ASN A 185 -6.55 21.73 7.99
CA ASN A 185 -7.11 21.51 9.32
C ASN A 185 -6.04 21.28 10.38
N TYR A 186 -4.89 20.70 10.06
CA TYR A 186 -3.83 20.60 11.07
C TYR A 186 -3.24 21.97 11.44
N TYR A 187 -3.13 22.88 10.47
CA TYR A 187 -2.53 24.20 10.70
C TYR A 187 -3.49 25.28 11.19
N HIS A 188 -4.81 25.11 11.04
CA HIS A 188 -5.84 26.09 11.41
C HIS A 188 -5.48 27.53 11.00
N GLN A 189 -5.19 27.72 9.71
CA GLN A 189 -4.87 29.04 9.18
C GLN A 189 -6.13 29.93 9.23
N ASN A 190 -6.13 30.93 10.11
CA ASN A 190 -7.22 31.90 10.23
C ASN A 190 -7.17 33.01 9.16
N GLN A 191 -6.20 32.96 8.25
CA GLN A 191 -6.12 33.86 7.10
C GLN A 191 -7.08 33.36 6.01
N LYS A 192 -7.83 34.29 5.42
CA LYS A 192 -8.62 33.98 4.23
C LYS A 192 -7.70 33.66 3.06
N GLY A 193 -8.16 32.79 2.17
CA GLY A 193 -7.44 32.51 0.94
C GLY A 193 -7.46 33.72 0.00
N GLY A 194 -6.63 33.68 -1.03
CA GLY A 194 -6.64 34.65 -2.12
C GLY A 194 -7.08 34.02 -3.43
N GLY A 195 -7.63 34.84 -4.33
CA GLY A 195 -8.02 34.41 -5.68
C GLY A 195 -9.37 33.70 -5.75
N SER A 196 -9.68 33.20 -6.94
CA SER A 196 -10.94 32.53 -7.23
C SER A 196 -10.76 31.34 -8.17
N LEU A 197 -11.62 30.34 -8.05
CA LEU A 197 -11.74 29.22 -8.98
C LEU A 197 -13.10 29.29 -9.66
N LYS A 198 -13.12 29.13 -10.99
CA LYS A 198 -14.36 28.95 -11.76
C LYS A 198 -14.24 27.77 -12.71
N TYR A 199 -15.23 26.89 -12.72
CA TYR A 199 -15.33 25.81 -13.70
C TYR A 199 -16.77 25.35 -13.89
N ALA A 200 -17.07 24.79 -15.07
CA ALA A 200 -18.34 24.14 -15.34
C ALA A 200 -18.18 22.62 -15.23
N HIS A 201 -19.10 21.96 -14.52
CA HIS A 201 -19.19 20.52 -14.44
C HIS A 201 -20.29 20.03 -15.38
N VAL A 202 -19.87 19.42 -16.50
CA VAL A 202 -20.76 19.06 -17.61
C VAL A 202 -21.84 18.07 -17.18
N ASP A 203 -21.46 17.00 -16.46
CA ASP A 203 -22.40 15.91 -16.14
C ASP A 203 -23.50 16.31 -15.16
N SER A 204 -23.25 17.32 -14.31
CA SER A 204 -24.27 17.85 -13.39
C SER A 204 -24.89 19.15 -13.90
N GLU A 205 -24.51 19.61 -15.09
CA GLU A 205 -24.94 20.89 -15.68
C GLU A 205 -24.81 22.08 -14.70
N THR A 206 -23.76 22.08 -13.87
CA THR A 206 -23.57 23.07 -12.79
C THR A 206 -22.29 23.86 -13.00
N GLU A 207 -22.36 25.19 -12.84
CA GLU A 207 -21.19 26.05 -12.75
C GLU A 207 -20.80 26.28 -11.29
N TYR A 208 -19.49 26.20 -11.02
CA TYR A 208 -18.92 26.43 -9.71
C TYR A 208 -18.05 27.67 -9.77
N GLU A 209 -18.30 28.59 -8.84
CA GLU A 209 -17.48 29.76 -8.59
C GLU A 209 -17.18 29.84 -7.10
N ILE A 210 -15.89 29.85 -6.77
CA ILE A 210 -15.40 29.99 -5.40
C ILE A 210 -14.47 31.17 -5.36
N ASP A 211 -14.80 32.17 -4.56
CA ASP A 211 -13.88 33.24 -4.17
C ASP A 211 -13.31 32.91 -2.79
N TYR A 212 -12.01 32.62 -2.75
CA TYR A 212 -11.34 32.24 -1.52
C TYR A 212 -11.19 33.41 -0.55
N SER A 213 -11.26 34.66 -1.06
CA SER A 213 -11.13 35.88 -0.25
C SER A 213 -12.40 36.23 0.54
N SER A 214 -13.57 35.75 0.09
CA SER A 214 -14.83 35.87 0.83
C SER A 214 -15.11 34.65 1.72
N THR A 215 -14.48 33.51 1.47
CA THR A 215 -14.66 32.27 2.23
C THR A 215 -14.05 32.34 3.64
N THR A 216 -14.77 31.85 4.64
CA THR A 216 -14.28 31.69 6.02
C THR A 216 -14.36 30.21 6.39
N TYR A 217 -13.26 29.66 6.89
CA TYR A 217 -13.19 28.26 7.32
C TYR A 217 -13.45 28.17 8.82
N ASP A 218 -14.42 27.35 9.22
CA ASP A 218 -14.68 27.07 10.62
C ASP A 218 -13.80 25.89 11.06
N TRP A 219 -12.76 26.21 11.83
CA TRP A 219 -11.77 25.26 12.32
C TRP A 219 -12.12 24.68 13.71
N LYS A 220 -13.24 25.09 14.31
CA LYS A 220 -13.60 24.73 15.69
C LYS A 220 -14.28 23.36 15.80
#